data_AF-A0A927XT10-F1
#
_entry.id   AF-A0A927XT10-F1
#
_cell.length_a   1.000
_cell.length_b   1.000
_cell.length_c   1.000
_cell.angle_alpha   90.00
_cell.angle_beta   90.00
_cell.angle_gamma   90.00
#
_symmetry.space_group_name_H-M   'P 1'
#
loop_
_entity.id
_entity.type
_entity.pdbx_description
1 polymer ?
#
loop_
_entity_poly.entity_id
_entity_poly.type
_entity_poly.pdbx_seq_one_letter_code
_entity_poly.pdbx_strand_id
1 'polypeptide(L)'
;MQKNALMTTLMRFAKFMGASGISFLIDYGVFALMENVVLAGFGTGQEIISTVVARLISAPCNFLLNRNFVFKSDQGSRAFVRYVILAVGILVSSAIGVELLMTLLRLPDIWAVGVKAVVDTLLYLVSYRVQNKWVFAPDKESK
;
A
#
# COMPACT_ATOMS: atom_id res chain seq x y z
N MET A 1 28.58 -5.80 -20.17
CA MET A 1 28.22 -5.47 -18.76
C MET A 1 26.85 -4.79 -18.63
N GLN A 2 26.52 -3.75 -19.41
CA GLN A 2 25.27 -2.97 -19.24
C GLN A 2 23.95 -3.74 -19.48
N LYS A 3 23.93 -4.72 -20.41
CA LYS A 3 22.75 -5.57 -20.68
C LYS A 3 22.32 -6.42 -19.47
N ASN A 4 23.27 -6.91 -18.67
CA ASN A 4 22.97 -7.77 -17.52
C ASN A 4 22.33 -6.97 -16.36
N ALA A 5 22.75 -5.71 -16.18
CA ALA A 5 22.17 -4.83 -15.17
C ALA A 5 20.71 -4.44 -15.51
N LEU A 6 20.43 -4.14 -16.79
CA LEU A 6 19.08 -3.84 -17.26
C LEU A 6 18.15 -5.05 -17.09
N MET A 7 18.62 -6.25 -17.47
CA MET A 7 17.83 -7.48 -17.37
C MET A 7 17.52 -7.87 -15.92
N THR A 8 18.46 -7.64 -15.00
CA THR A 8 18.26 -7.86 -13.56
C THR A 8 17.23 -6.88 -12.97
N THR A 9 17.26 -5.63 -13.43
CA THR A 9 16.31 -4.60 -12.99
C THR A 9 14.89 -4.90 -13.48
N LEU A 10 14.75 -5.29 -14.76
CA LEU A 10 13.46 -5.68 -15.34
C LEU A 10 12.85 -6.90 -14.64
N MET A 11 13.66 -7.91 -14.30
CA MET A 11 13.19 -9.07 -13.56
C MET A 11 12.71 -8.72 -12.14
N ARG A 12 13.42 -7.82 -11.43
CA ARG A 12 12.97 -7.35 -10.11
C ARG A 12 11.67 -6.58 -10.20
N PHE A 13 11.52 -5.74 -11.22
CA PHE A 13 10.27 -5.03 -11.48
C PHE A 13 9.11 -5.99 -11.79
N ALA A 14 9.32 -6.99 -12.63
CA ALA A 14 8.29 -7.99 -12.93
C ALA A 14 7.85 -8.77 -11.67
N LYS A 15 8.79 -9.15 -10.81
CA LYS A 15 8.47 -9.81 -9.53
C LYS A 15 7.75 -8.87 -8.55
N PHE A 16 8.14 -7.60 -8.49
CA PHE A 16 7.43 -6.57 -7.73
C PHE A 16 5.98 -6.40 -8.21
N MET A 17 5.76 -6.38 -9.52
CA MET A 17 4.42 -6.33 -10.11
C MET A 17 3.58 -7.54 -9.71
N GLY A 18 4.16 -8.75 -9.74
CA GLY A 18 3.50 -9.97 -9.28
C GLY A 18 3.14 -9.94 -7.78
N ALA A 19 4.11 -9.57 -6.93
CA ALA A 19 3.89 -9.44 -5.48
C ALA A 19 2.83 -8.38 -5.14
N SER A 20 2.84 -7.27 -5.87
CA SER A 20 1.86 -6.20 -5.72
C SER A 20 0.49 -6.62 -6.23
N GLY A 21 0.41 -7.38 -7.33
CA GLY A 21 -0.83 -7.95 -7.84
C GLY A 21 -1.47 -8.94 -6.86
N ILE A 22 -0.67 -9.81 -6.24
CA ILE A 22 -1.15 -10.73 -5.20
C ILE A 22 -1.68 -9.95 -3.98
N SER A 23 -0.93 -8.94 -3.53
CA SER A 23 -1.38 -8.08 -2.43
C SER A 23 -2.67 -7.31 -2.77
N PHE A 24 -2.82 -6.84 -4.01
CA PHE A 24 -4.04 -6.20 -4.49
C PHE A 24 -5.24 -7.16 -4.44
N LEU A 25 -5.06 -8.41 -4.88
CA LEU A 25 -6.11 -9.43 -4.80
C LEU A 25 -6.49 -9.74 -3.34
N ILE A 26 -5.51 -9.79 -2.44
CA ILE A 26 -5.76 -9.94 -1.00
C ILE A 26 -6.53 -8.74 -0.45
N ASP A 27 -6.12 -7.51 -0.77
CA ASP A 27 -6.80 -6.28 -0.34
C ASP A 27 -8.26 -6.27 -0.77
N TYR A 28 -8.50 -6.53 -2.07
CA TYR A 28 -9.84 -6.52 -2.63
C TYR A 28 -10.70 -7.66 -2.08
N GLY A 29 -10.15 -8.86 -1.93
CA GLY A 29 -10.87 -10.01 -1.37
C GLY A 29 -11.25 -9.78 0.10
N VAL A 30 -10.33 -9.28 0.92
CA VAL A 30 -10.61 -8.98 2.34
C VAL A 30 -11.59 -7.82 2.47
N PHE A 31 -11.45 -6.76 1.66
CA PHE A 31 -12.40 -5.66 1.63
C PHE A 31 -13.80 -6.16 1.27
N ALA A 32 -13.94 -6.94 0.18
CA ALA A 32 -15.24 -7.45 -0.26
C ALA A 32 -15.90 -8.35 0.79
N LEU A 33 -15.11 -9.21 1.46
CA LEU A 33 -15.58 -10.05 2.57
C LEU A 33 -16.06 -9.20 3.76
N MET A 34 -15.26 -8.22 4.16
CA MET A 34 -15.61 -7.35 5.29
C MET A 34 -16.86 -6.53 4.99
N GLU A 35 -16.91 -5.92 3.81
CA GLU A 35 -17.99 -5.00 3.42
C GLU A 35 -19.32 -5.72 3.18
N ASN A 36 -19.30 -6.84 2.46
CA ASN A 36 -20.54 -7.48 1.99
C ASN A 36 -20.99 -8.65 2.84
N VAL A 37 -20.16 -9.14 3.76
CA VAL A 37 -20.48 -10.32 4.58
C VAL A 37 -20.35 -10.02 6.06
N VAL A 38 -19.17 -9.60 6.52
CA VAL A 38 -18.90 -9.49 7.97
C VAL A 38 -19.59 -8.28 8.59
N LEU A 39 -19.51 -7.13 7.92
CA LEU A 39 -20.09 -5.88 8.37
C LEU A 39 -21.36 -5.54 7.57
N ALA A 40 -21.97 -6.51 6.90
CA ALA A 40 -23.17 -6.28 6.13
C ALA A 40 -24.29 -5.69 7.03
N GLY A 41 -24.74 -4.48 6.70
CA GLY A 41 -25.79 -3.80 7.47
C GLY A 41 -25.31 -3.10 8.74
N PHE A 42 -23.99 -2.96 8.93
CA PHE A 42 -23.40 -2.25 10.07
C PHE A 42 -23.65 -0.73 10.02
N GLY A 43 -23.97 -0.19 8.84
CA GLY A 43 -24.35 1.20 8.66
C GLY A 43 -23.16 2.14 8.47
N THR A 44 -23.24 3.35 9.00
CA THR A 44 -22.21 4.38 8.78
C THR A 44 -20.84 3.95 9.35
N GLY A 45 -19.80 3.97 8.52
CA GLY A 45 -18.43 3.60 8.90
C GLY A 45 -17.98 2.19 8.48
N GLN A 46 -18.90 1.38 7.93
CA GLN A 46 -18.64 0.05 7.38
C GLN A 46 -17.44 0.04 6.40
N GLU A 47 -17.49 0.91 5.38
CA GLU A 47 -16.44 1.03 4.35
C GLU A 47 -15.05 1.34 4.94
N ILE A 48 -15.01 2.21 5.96
CA ILE A 48 -13.77 2.62 6.62
C ILE A 48 -13.16 1.44 7.35
N ILE A 49 -13.96 0.69 8.11
CA ILE A 49 -13.49 -0.47 8.87
C ILE A 49 -13.04 -1.57 7.89
N SER A 50 -13.82 -1.86 6.85
CA SER A 50 -13.47 -2.81 5.80
C SER A 50 -12.14 -2.48 5.14
N THR A 51 -11.92 -1.19 4.81
CA THR A 51 -10.68 -0.70 4.21
C THR A 51 -9.50 -0.83 5.15
N VAL A 52 -9.67 -0.46 6.43
CA VAL A 52 -8.60 -0.57 7.44
C VAL A 52 -8.17 -2.03 7.60
N VAL A 53 -9.13 -2.95 7.73
CA VAL A 53 -8.85 -4.39 7.90
C VAL A 53 -8.19 -4.98 6.65
N ALA A 54 -8.70 -4.66 5.46
CA ALA A 54 -8.09 -5.06 4.20
C ALA A 54 -6.62 -4.64 4.14
N ARG A 55 -6.32 -3.40 4.53
CA ARG A 55 -4.95 -2.86 4.52
C ARG A 55 -4.06 -3.46 5.60
N LEU A 56 -4.59 -3.74 6.78
CA LEU A 56 -3.82 -4.41 7.84
C LEU A 56 -3.38 -5.82 7.44
N ILE A 57 -4.06 -6.47 6.49
CA ILE A 57 -3.74 -7.82 6.03
C ILE A 57 -2.94 -7.79 4.72
N SER A 58 -3.37 -6.99 3.74
CA SER A 58 -2.78 -6.96 2.41
C SER A 58 -1.38 -6.32 2.40
N ALA A 59 -1.16 -5.30 3.24
CA ALA A 59 0.07 -4.54 3.29
C ALA A 59 1.25 -5.37 3.87
N PRO A 60 1.11 -6.09 5.01
CA PRO A 60 2.15 -7.01 5.46
C PRO A 60 2.44 -8.14 4.49
N CYS A 61 1.42 -8.69 3.81
CA CYS A 61 1.62 -9.69 2.76
C CYS A 61 2.45 -9.13 1.60
N ASN A 62 2.16 -7.90 1.17
CA ASN A 62 2.94 -7.18 0.16
C ASN A 62 4.41 -7.04 0.58
N PHE A 63 4.62 -6.60 1.83
CA PHE A 63 5.93 -6.40 2.42
C PHE A 63 6.72 -7.72 2.50
N LEU A 64 6.10 -8.80 2.96
CA LEU A 64 6.73 -10.11 3.07
C LEU A 64 7.05 -10.71 1.69
N LEU A 65 6.15 -10.58 0.72
CA LEU A 65 6.38 -11.02 -0.66
C LEU A 65 7.52 -10.24 -1.30
N ASN A 66 7.52 -8.90 -1.18
CA ASN A 66 8.59 -8.08 -1.72
C ASN A 66 9.93 -8.33 -1.00
N ARG A 67 9.92 -8.46 0.31
CA ARG A 67 11.13 -8.76 1.10
C ARG A 67 11.72 -10.13 0.73
N ASN A 68 10.92 -11.19 0.71
CA ASN A 68 11.42 -12.56 0.59
C ASN A 68 11.64 -12.98 -0.88
N PHE A 69 10.78 -12.53 -1.81
CA PHE A 69 10.83 -12.98 -3.20
C PHE A 69 11.47 -11.99 -4.17
N VAL A 70 11.37 -10.68 -3.90
CA VAL A 70 11.88 -9.64 -4.81
C VAL A 70 13.27 -9.17 -4.40
N PHE A 71 13.46 -8.82 -3.13
CA PHE A 71 14.68 -8.17 -2.65
C PHE A 71 15.61 -9.06 -1.82
N LYS A 72 15.13 -10.19 -1.28
CA LYS A 72 15.89 -11.11 -0.41
C LYS A 72 16.63 -10.38 0.72
N SER A 73 15.93 -9.50 1.44
CA SER A 73 16.53 -8.65 2.50
C SER A 73 16.47 -9.31 3.88
N ASP A 74 17.62 -9.35 4.58
CA ASP A 74 17.80 -9.98 5.90
C ASP A 74 17.39 -9.08 7.09
N GLN A 75 17.06 -7.81 6.82
CA GLN A 75 16.85 -6.75 7.81
C GLN A 75 15.42 -6.69 8.39
N GLY A 76 14.91 -7.82 8.88
CA GLY A 76 13.47 -8.05 9.02
C GLY A 76 12.68 -7.15 9.97
N SER A 77 13.13 -6.97 11.21
CA SER A 77 12.38 -6.22 12.23
C SER A 77 12.35 -4.71 11.92
N ARG A 78 13.49 -4.14 11.51
CA ARG A 78 13.62 -2.71 11.22
C ARG A 78 12.82 -2.30 9.99
N ALA A 79 12.89 -3.09 8.91
CA ALA A 79 12.11 -2.83 7.71
C ALA A 79 10.60 -2.95 7.98
N PHE A 80 10.18 -3.89 8.84
CA PHE A 80 8.78 -4.02 9.24
C PHE A 80 8.28 -2.80 10.01
N VAL A 81 9.04 -2.30 10.99
CA VAL A 81 8.65 -1.08 11.73
C VAL A 81 8.55 0.13 10.82
N ARG A 82 9.53 0.34 9.91
CA ARG A 82 9.48 1.43 8.91
C ARG A 82 8.26 1.30 8.00
N TYR A 83 7.90 0.07 7.63
CA TYR A 83 6.72 -0.21 6.83
C TYR A 83 5.42 0.12 7.56
N VAL A 84 5.29 -0.27 8.83
CA VAL A 84 4.11 0.05 9.67
C VAL A 84 3.93 1.56 9.80
N ILE A 85 5.02 2.30 10.08
CA ILE A 85 4.99 3.78 10.14
C ILE A 85 4.48 4.38 8.82
N LEU A 86 4.99 3.89 7.69
CA LEU A 86 4.56 4.33 6.38
C LEU A 86 3.07 4.01 6.12
N ALA A 87 2.63 2.81 6.47
CA ALA A 87 1.23 2.38 6.27
C ALA A 87 0.25 3.24 7.07
N VAL A 88 0.57 3.55 8.33
CA VAL A 88 -0.23 4.47 9.16
C VAL A 88 -0.26 5.86 8.55
N GLY A 89 0.89 6.38 8.09
CA GLY A 89 0.97 7.67 7.43
C GLY A 89 0.11 7.77 6.17
N ILE A 90 0.09 6.71 5.35
CA ILE A 90 -0.75 6.62 4.15
C ILE A 90 -2.23 6.61 4.52
N LEU A 91 -2.61 5.86 5.56
CA LEU A 91 -4.00 5.77 6.00
C LEU A 91 -4.54 7.12 6.45
N VAL A 92 -3.77 7.83 7.30
CA VAL A 92 -4.12 9.18 7.76
C VAL A 92 -4.16 10.17 6.58
N SER A 93 -3.16 10.12 5.69
CA SER A 93 -3.08 11.02 4.54
C SER A 93 -4.22 10.80 3.54
N SER A 94 -4.67 9.55 3.36
CA SER A 94 -5.81 9.21 2.50
C SER A 94 -7.10 9.81 3.05
N ALA A 95 -7.38 9.61 4.35
CA ALA A 95 -8.56 10.16 4.99
C ALA A 95 -8.62 11.70 4.88
N ILE A 96 -7.52 12.37 5.25
CA ILE A 96 -7.44 13.84 5.18
C ILE A 96 -7.52 14.33 3.73
N GLY A 97 -6.82 13.67 2.80
CA GLY A 97 -6.76 14.10 1.40
C GLY A 97 -8.12 14.04 0.70
N VAL A 98 -8.91 13.00 0.97
CA VAL A 98 -10.27 12.86 0.42
C VAL A 98 -11.18 13.94 1.00
N GLU A 99 -11.21 14.09 2.32
CA GLU A 99 -12.07 15.08 2.99
C GLU A 99 -11.73 16.52 2.55
N LEU A 100 -10.43 16.83 2.47
CA LEU A 100 -9.95 18.14 2.03
C LEU A 100 -10.36 18.43 0.57
N LEU A 101 -10.16 17.48 -0.35
CA LEU A 101 -10.51 17.69 -1.76
C LEU A 101 -12.02 17.82 -1.97
N MET A 102 -12.82 16.99 -1.32
CA MET A 102 -14.28 17.06 -1.40
C MET A 102 -14.80 18.41 -0.88
N THR A 103 -14.23 18.89 0.24
CA THR A 103 -14.61 20.17 0.85
C THR A 103 -14.15 21.39 0.02
N LEU A 104 -12.89 21.42 -0.41
CA LEU A 104 -12.33 22.54 -1.17
C LEU A 104 -13.00 22.70 -2.53
N LEU A 105 -13.28 21.58 -3.21
CA LEU A 105 -13.90 21.58 -4.54
C LEU A 105 -15.44 21.61 -4.48
N ARG A 106 -16.02 21.53 -3.28
CA ARG A 106 -17.47 21.49 -3.03
C ARG A 106 -18.17 20.45 -3.91
N LEU A 107 -17.55 19.27 -4.01
CA LEU A 107 -18.05 18.21 -4.87
C LEU A 107 -19.25 17.52 -4.20
N PRO A 108 -20.28 17.14 -4.97
CA PRO A 108 -21.35 16.29 -4.44
C PRO A 108 -20.81 14.90 -4.10
N ASP A 109 -21.41 14.26 -3.10
CA ASP A 109 -20.95 12.98 -2.51
C ASP A 109 -20.77 11.85 -3.52
N ILE A 110 -21.46 11.90 -4.66
CA ILE A 110 -21.28 10.95 -5.77
C ILE A 110 -19.84 10.89 -6.31
N TRP A 111 -19.04 11.95 -6.09
CA TRP A 111 -17.63 12.00 -6.48
C TRP A 111 -16.68 11.41 -5.44
N ALA A 112 -17.14 11.05 -4.24
CA ALA A 112 -16.29 10.58 -3.14
C ALA A 112 -15.41 9.41 -3.55
N VAL A 113 -16.00 8.44 -4.26
CA VAL A 113 -15.31 7.24 -4.77
C VAL A 113 -14.23 7.62 -5.78
N GLY A 114 -14.52 8.54 -6.71
CA GLY A 114 -13.56 9.00 -7.71
C GLY A 114 -12.39 9.77 -7.10
N VAL A 115 -12.68 10.67 -6.16
CA VAL A 115 -11.64 11.43 -5.43
C VAL A 115 -10.77 10.50 -4.60
N LYS A 116 -11.36 9.54 -3.88
CA LYS A 116 -10.64 8.51 -3.13
C LYS A 116 -9.70 7.70 -4.01
N ALA A 117 -10.16 7.26 -5.19
CA ALA A 117 -9.32 6.52 -6.12
C ALA A 117 -8.08 7.33 -6.57
N VAL A 118 -8.24 8.62 -6.85
CA VAL A 118 -7.14 9.52 -7.23
C VAL A 118 -6.15 9.70 -6.07
N VAL A 119 -6.64 10.02 -4.87
CA VAL A 119 -5.82 10.23 -3.67
C VAL A 119 -5.02 8.98 -3.35
N ASP A 120 -5.67 7.82 -3.32
CA ASP A 120 -5.01 6.55 -2.99
C ASP A 120 -3.97 6.17 -4.03
N THR A 121 -4.24 6.41 -5.32
CA THR A 121 -3.27 6.17 -6.40
C THR A 121 -2.00 7.02 -6.19
N LEU A 122 -2.15 8.31 -5.91
CA LEU A 122 -1.02 9.21 -5.65
C LEU A 122 -0.22 8.77 -4.42
N LEU A 123 -0.91 8.42 -3.33
CA LEU A 123 -0.28 7.92 -2.11
C LEU A 123 0.47 6.60 -2.35
N TYR A 124 -0.07 5.71 -3.19
CA TYR A 124 0.65 4.49 -3.58
C TYR A 124 1.94 4.77 -4.33
N LEU A 125 1.96 5.76 -5.23
CA LEU A 125 3.19 6.16 -5.94
C LEU A 125 4.24 6.73 -4.98
N VAL A 126 3.82 7.52 -3.98
CA VAL A 126 4.72 8.03 -2.94
C VAL A 126 5.20 6.89 -2.05
N SER A 127 4.31 6.00 -1.63
CA SER A 127 4.61 4.81 -0.83
C SER A 127 5.70 3.96 -1.46
N TYR A 128 5.60 3.70 -2.77
CA TYR A 128 6.63 2.97 -3.51
C TYR A 128 8.02 3.62 -3.37
N ARG A 129 8.11 4.94 -3.53
CA ARG A 129 9.40 5.66 -3.41
C ARG A 129 9.96 5.59 -1.99
N VAL A 130 9.12 5.73 -0.97
CA VAL A 130 9.54 5.65 0.44
C VAL A 130 9.95 4.23 0.79
N GLN A 131 9.23 3.23 0.30
CA GLN A 131 9.61 1.83 0.50
C GLN A 131 10.97 1.52 -0.10
N ASN A 132 11.21 1.94 -1.34
CA ASN A 132 12.46 1.72 -2.05
C ASN A 132 13.65 2.45 -1.40
N LYS A 133 13.45 3.70 -0.93
CA LYS A 133 14.54 4.55 -0.44
C LYS A 133 14.78 4.50 1.07
N TRP A 134 13.80 4.05 1.86
CA TRP A 134 13.87 4.15 3.32
C TRP A 134 13.48 2.85 4.02
N VAL A 135 12.33 2.25 3.68
CA VAL A 135 11.87 1.02 4.36
C VAL A 135 12.84 -0.13 4.12
N PHE A 136 13.28 -0.31 2.87
CA PHE A 136 14.20 -1.36 2.45
C PHE A 136 15.63 -0.87 2.20
N ALA A 137 15.97 0.34 2.66
CA ALA A 137 17.33 0.85 2.54
C ALA A 137 18.30 -0.08 3.29
N PRO A 138 19.43 -0.48 2.68
CA PRO A 138 20.49 -1.20 3.39
C PRO A 138 20.95 -0.35 4.57
N ASP A 139 21.28 -1.00 5.69
CA ASP A 139 21.92 -0.29 6.78
C ASP A 139 23.25 0.28 6.29
N LYS A 140 23.51 1.55 6.63
CA LYS A 140 24.87 2.09 6.50
C LYS A 140 25.72 1.34 7.51
N GLU A 141 26.40 0.28 7.08
CA GLU A 141 27.58 -0.18 7.80
C GLU A 141 28.54 1.01 7.92
N SER A 142 28.87 1.32 9.16
CA SER A 142 29.95 2.23 9.53
C SER A 142 31.21 1.83 8.75
N LYS A 143 31.63 2.70 7.83
CA LYS A 143 33.05 2.76 7.49
C LYS A 143 33.83 3.30 8.69
#